data_AF-A0A7C6FDX3-F1
#
_entry.id   AF-A0A7C6FDX3-F1
#
_cell.length_a   1.000
_cell.length_b   1.000
_cell.length_c   1.000
_cell.angle_alpha   90.00
_cell.angle_beta   90.00
_cell.angle_gamma   90.00
#
_symmetry.space_group_name_H-M   'P 1'
#
loop_
_entity.id
_entity.type
_entity.pdbx_description
1 polymer ?
#
loop_
_entity_poly.entity_id
_entity_poly.type
_entity_poly.pdbx_seq_one_letter_code
_entity_poly.pdbx_strand_id
1 'polypeptide(L)' 'TKPRKSRKAKPASDGRAKVAPKYANPANPDEKWTGRGRGPKWMQAHLEAGGSKDDYLI' A
#
# COMPACT_ATOMS: atom_id res chain seq x y z
N THR A 1 45.32 19.95 -5.36
CA THR A 1 44.14 19.81 -6.25
C THR A 1 43.98 18.40 -6.76
N LYS A 2 42.89 17.71 -6.40
CA LYS A 2 42.21 16.69 -7.23
C LYS A 2 40.85 16.36 -6.60
N PRO A 3 39.72 16.78 -7.21
CA PRO A 3 38.39 16.65 -6.62
C PRO A 3 37.85 15.25 -6.89
N ARG A 4 37.60 14.46 -5.83
CA ARG A 4 36.97 13.14 -6.00
C ARG A 4 35.45 13.29 -5.90
N LYS A 5 34.88 13.66 -7.05
CA LYS A 5 33.55 13.34 -7.58
C LYS A 5 32.49 12.98 -6.52
N SER A 6 31.64 13.95 -6.22
CA SER A 6 30.39 13.79 -5.47
C SER A 6 29.57 12.63 -6.04
N ARG A 7 29.43 11.55 -5.25
CA ARG A 7 28.49 10.48 -5.56
C ARG A 7 27.10 11.04 -5.31
N LYS A 8 26.41 11.45 -6.39
CA LYS A 8 24.97 11.70 -6.40
C LYS A 8 24.28 10.50 -5.74
N ALA A 9 23.74 10.70 -4.54
CA ALA A 9 22.86 9.74 -3.91
C ALA A 9 21.63 9.59 -4.82
N LYS A 10 21.51 8.45 -5.49
CA LYS A 10 20.23 8.05 -6.06
C LYS A 10 19.29 7.79 -4.88
N PRO A 11 18.05 8.32 -4.86
CA PRO A 11 17.12 7.94 -3.81
C PRO A 11 16.96 6.43 -3.89
N ALA A 12 17.19 5.75 -2.78
CA ALA A 12 16.92 4.33 -2.66
C ALA A 12 15.43 4.14 -2.93
N SER A 13 15.06 3.75 -4.15
CA SER A 13 13.78 3.11 -4.38
C SER A 13 13.82 1.84 -3.56
N ASP A 14 13.23 1.91 -2.37
CA ASP A 14 12.98 0.79 -1.47
C ASP A 14 12.48 -0.36 -2.35
N GLY A 15 13.27 -1.43 -2.47
CA GLY A 15 13.04 -2.56 -3.37
C GLY A 15 11.80 -3.39 -3.04
N ARG A 16 10.79 -2.79 -2.40
CA ARG A 16 9.46 -3.35 -2.22
C ARG A 16 8.74 -3.18 -3.54
N ALA A 17 8.67 -4.28 -4.30
CA ALA A 17 7.78 -4.39 -5.44
C ALA A 17 6.43 -3.76 -5.06
N LYS A 18 6.03 -2.73 -5.80
CA LYS A 18 4.80 -1.98 -5.53
C LYS A 18 3.64 -2.93 -5.71
N VAL A 19 3.19 -3.54 -4.62
CA VAL A 19 2.14 -4.56 -4.64
C VAL A 19 0.87 -3.87 -5.09
N ALA A 20 0.24 -4.39 -6.14
CA ALA A 20 -1.03 -3.89 -6.59
C ALA A 20 -2.03 -3.94 -5.42
N PRO A 21 -2.79 -2.86 -5.17
CA PRO A 21 -3.90 -2.92 -4.24
C PRO A 21 -4.86 -4.02 -4.70
N LYS A 22 -5.23 -4.91 -3.78
CA LYS A 22 -6.14 -6.02 -4.07
C LYS A 22 -7.57 -5.71 -3.64
N TYR A 23 -7.71 -4.84 -2.64
CA TYR A 23 -8.98 -4.40 -2.12
C TYR A 23 -9.09 -2.88 -2.23
N ALA A 24 -10.25 -2.35 -2.59
CA ALA A 24 -10.52 -0.91 -2.57
C ALA A 24 -11.86 -0.63 -1.90
N ASN A 25 -11.90 0.44 -1.09
CA ASN A 25 -13.12 0.88 -0.46
C ASN A 25 -14.05 1.56 -1.50
N PRO A 26 -15.28 1.09 -1.73
CA PRO A 26 -16.24 1.73 -2.63
C PRO A 26 -16.71 3.08 -2.11
N ALA A 27 -16.63 3.33 -0.80
CA ALA A 27 -16.93 4.64 -0.23
C ALA A 27 -15.81 5.66 -0.51
N ASN A 28 -14.55 5.21 -0.64
CA ASN A 28 -13.38 6.05 -0.88
C ASN A 28 -12.37 5.33 -1.78
N PRO A 29 -12.33 5.62 -3.09
CA PRO A 29 -11.46 4.93 -4.03
C PRO A 29 -9.95 5.16 -3.79
N ASP A 30 -9.58 6.17 -2.99
CA ASP A 30 -8.20 6.39 -2.54
C ASP A 30 -7.76 5.39 -1.45
N GLU A 31 -8.70 4.83 -0.70
CA GLU A 31 -8.40 3.88 0.36
C GLU A 31 -8.30 2.46 -0.19
N LYS A 32 -7.07 2.09 -0.57
CA LYS A 32 -6.77 0.77 -1.14
C LYS A 32 -5.90 -0.05 -0.22
N TRP A 33 -6.18 -1.35 -0.14
CA TRP A 33 -5.40 -2.28 0.67
C TRP A 33 -4.90 -3.46 -0.15
N THR A 34 -3.63 -3.79 0.03
CA THR A 34 -2.96 -4.88 -0.71
C THR A 34 -3.25 -6.27 -0.13
N GLY A 35 -3.98 -6.35 1.00
CA GLY A 35 -4.18 -7.60 1.73
C GLY A 35 -2.98 -8.03 2.57
N ARG A 36 -1.93 -7.20 2.68
CA ARG A 36 -0.75 -7.46 3.50
C ARG A 36 -0.76 -6.60 4.77
N GLY A 37 -0.38 -7.22 5.90
CA GLY A 37 -0.19 -6.52 7.17
C GLY A 37 -1.49 -6.17 7.90
N ARG A 38 -1.48 -5.08 8.68
CA ARG A 38 -2.68 -4.58 9.37
C ARG A 38 -3.61 -3.92 8.35
N GLY A 39 -4.87 -4.35 8.34
CA GLY A 39 -5.90 -3.77 7.49
C GLY A 39 -6.31 -2.36 7.90
N PRO A 40 -6.85 -1.57 6.97
CA PRO A 40 -7.42 -0.26 7.25
C PRO A 40 -8.74 -0.38 8.03
N LYS A 41 -9.16 0.74 8.63
CA LYS A 41 -10.32 0.80 9.53
C LYS A 41 -11.63 0.41 8.83
N TRP A 42 -11.80 0.74 7.54
CA TRP A 42 -12.98 0.32 6.76
C TRP A 42 -13.05 -1.20 6.58
N MET A 43 -11.92 -1.85 6.31
CA MET A 43 -11.93 -3.30 6.18
C MET A 43 -12.18 -3.96 7.53
N GLN A 44 -11.62 -3.40 8.61
CA GLN A 44 -11.87 -3.90 9.95
C GLN A 44 -13.35 -3.75 10.32
N ALA A 45 -13.96 -2.58 10.07
CA ALA A 45 -15.37 -2.32 10.30
C ALA A 45 -16.28 -3.27 9.49
N HIS A 46 -15.92 -3.58 8.25
CA HIS A 46 -16.68 -4.51 7.42
C HIS A 46 -16.57 -5.96 7.90
N LEU A 47 -15.38 -6.38 8.32
CA LEU A 47 -15.18 -7.69 8.96
C LEU A 47 -15.96 -7.77 10.30
N GLU A 48 -16.01 -6.69 11.06
CA GLU A 48 -16.81 -6.59 12.30
C GLU A 48 -18.32 -6.59 12.02
N ALA A 49 -18.76 -6.04 10.88
CA ALA A 49 -20.15 -6.13 10.42
C ALA A 49 -20.55 -7.53 9.93
N GLY A 50 -19.64 -8.51 9.98
CA GLY A 50 -19.86 -9.88 9.47
C GLY A 50 -19.67 -10.02 7.96
N GLY A 51 -19.19 -8.96 7.30
CA GLY A 51 -18.83 -8.99 5.89
C GLY A 51 -17.48 -9.66 5.65
N SER A 52 -17.19 -9.96 4.38
CA SER A 52 -15.91 -10.53 3.96
C SER A 52 -15.08 -9.49 3.23
N LYS A 53 -13.78 -9.49 3.49
CA LYS A 53 -12.79 -8.68 2.76
C LYS A 53 -12.90 -8.81 1.23
N ASP A 54 -13.38 -9.96 0.74
CA ASP A 54 -13.62 -10.23 -0.68
C ASP A 54 -14.69 -9.33 -1.32
N ASP A 55 -15.59 -8.72 -0.52
CA ASP A 55 -16.58 -7.75 -0.99
C ASP A 55 -15.93 -6.48 -1.55
N TYR A 56 -14.71 -6.19 -1.13
CA TYR A 56 -13.91 -5.05 -1.56
C TYR A 56 -12.85 -5.40 -2.60
N LEU A 57 -12.88 -6.61 -3.16
CA LEU A 57 -11.91 -7.06 -4.16
C LEU A 57 -12.10 -6.27 -5.46
N ILE A 58 -11.00 -5.69 -5.97
CA ILE A 58 -10.95 -5.00 -7.27
C ILE A 58 -10.27 -5.84 -8.35
#